data_AF-A0AAW1VJE2-F1
#
_entry.id   AF-A0AAW1VJE2-F1
#
_cell.length_a   1.000
_cell.length_b   1.000
_cell.length_c   1.000
_cell.angle_alpha   90.00
_cell.angle_beta   90.00
_cell.angle_gamma   90.00
#
_symmetry.space_group_name_H-M   'P 1'
#
loop_
_entity.id
_entity.type
_entity.pdbx_description
1 polymer ?
#
loop_
_entity_poly.entity_id
_entity_poly.type
_entity_poly.pdbx_seq_one_letter_code
_entity_poly.pdbx_strand_id
1 'polypeptide(L)'
;MLNGIIHLTLVFILQCSVKTVSLDIFFEQEKCFLENCQSTLTLGVPYPICGTDNKPYRNWISLDCANVCAKQYGFEIRGNFKGSCPGKANADYYWSNRKIIHAYQGK
;
A
#
# COMPACT_ATOMS: atom_id res chain seq x y z
N MET A 1 -19.92 36.16 16.08
CA MET A 1 -20.01 34.72 15.71
C MET A 1 -19.17 34.38 14.46
N LEU A 2 -18.02 35.05 14.23
CA LEU A 2 -17.17 34.81 13.04
C LEU A 2 -15.97 33.86 13.31
N ASN A 3 -15.60 33.65 14.57
CA ASN A 3 -14.38 32.89 14.92
C ASN A 3 -14.54 31.36 14.82
N GLY A 4 -15.78 30.85 14.76
CA GLY A 4 -16.04 29.40 14.68
C GLY A 4 -15.98 28.81 13.25
N ILE A 5 -16.29 29.62 12.24
CA ILE A 5 -16.35 29.16 10.83
C ILE A 5 -14.94 29.09 10.22
N ILE A 6 -14.07 30.04 10.57
CA ILE A 6 -12.67 30.09 10.10
C ILE A 6 -11.85 28.91 10.64
N HIS A 7 -12.11 28.50 11.89
CA HIS A 7 -11.43 27.35 12.49
C HIS A 7 -11.88 26.02 11.88
N LEU A 8 -13.17 25.90 11.51
CA LEU A 8 -13.68 24.71 10.82
C LEU A 8 -13.08 24.58 9.41
N THR A 9 -13.06 25.64 8.61
CA THR A 9 -12.55 25.58 7.23
C THR A 9 -11.06 25.24 7.16
N LEU A 10 -10.22 25.77 8.06
CA LEU A 10 -8.80 25.40 8.17
C LEU A 10 -8.60 23.93 8.57
N VAL A 11 -9.38 23.42 9.52
CA VAL A 11 -9.35 22.00 9.89
C VAL A 11 -9.77 21.11 8.72
N PHE A 12 -10.82 21.47 7.97
CA PHE A 12 -11.24 20.72 6.79
C PHE A 12 -10.17 20.73 5.66
N ILE A 13 -9.52 21.86 5.40
CA ILE A 13 -8.46 21.96 4.39
C ILE A 13 -7.22 21.14 4.80
N LEU A 14 -6.84 21.18 6.08
CA LEU A 14 -5.74 20.38 6.63
C LEU A 14 -6.07 18.88 6.59
N GLN A 15 -7.28 18.48 6.99
CA GLN A 15 -7.72 17.08 6.96
C GLN A 15 -7.84 16.54 5.52
N CYS A 16 -8.33 17.34 4.57
CA CYS A 16 -8.34 16.97 3.15
C CYS A 16 -6.92 16.83 2.59
N SER A 17 -6.02 17.79 2.86
CA SER A 17 -4.63 17.73 2.40
C SER A 17 -3.89 16.51 2.98
N VAL A 18 -4.14 16.16 4.24
CA VAL A 18 -3.53 14.96 4.86
C VAL A 18 -4.08 13.67 4.23
N LYS A 19 -5.38 13.60 3.92
CA LYS A 19 -5.98 12.45 3.23
C LYS A 19 -5.44 12.29 1.80
N THR A 20 -5.31 13.37 1.04
CA THR A 20 -4.75 13.32 -0.32
C THR A 20 -3.28 12.92 -0.30
N VAL A 21 -2.47 13.53 0.57
CA VAL A 21 -1.04 13.18 0.74
C VAL A 21 -0.87 11.71 1.12
N SER A 22 -1.72 11.18 2.01
CA SER A 22 -1.66 9.76 2.41
C SER A 22 -1.95 8.85 1.21
N LEU A 23 -2.97 9.15 0.40
CA LEU A 23 -3.33 8.41 -0.82
C LEU A 23 -2.19 8.43 -1.86
N ASP A 24 -1.56 9.60 -2.07
CA ASP A 24 -0.44 9.75 -3.00
C ASP A 24 0.78 8.94 -2.55
N ILE A 25 1.07 8.93 -1.25
CA ILE A 25 2.17 8.15 -0.68
C ILE A 25 1.92 6.64 -0.81
N PHE A 26 0.69 6.18 -0.60
CA PHE A 26 0.34 4.77 -0.81
C PHE A 26 0.52 4.38 -2.29
N PHE A 27 0.16 5.26 -3.22
CA PHE A 27 0.34 5.03 -4.66
C PHE A 27 1.82 4.95 -5.05
N GLU A 28 2.66 5.88 -4.55
CA GLU A 28 4.08 5.92 -4.93
C GLU A 28 4.87 4.73 -4.35
N GLN A 29 4.52 4.26 -3.14
CA GLN A 29 5.07 3.01 -2.59
C GLN A 29 4.80 1.80 -3.49
N GLU A 30 3.59 1.72 -4.05
CA GLU A 30 3.18 0.59 -4.89
C GLU A 30 3.83 0.62 -6.26
N LYS A 31 3.97 1.81 -6.85
CA LYS A 31 4.74 2.00 -8.07
C LYS A 31 6.20 1.59 -7.89
N CYS A 32 6.83 2.02 -6.80
CA CYS A 32 8.18 1.57 -6.45
C CYS A 32 8.28 0.04 -6.39
N PHE A 33 7.28 -0.64 -5.81
CA PHE A 33 7.27 -2.10 -5.75
C PHE A 33 7.19 -2.74 -7.14
N LEU A 34 6.31 -2.23 -8.02
CA LEU A 34 6.20 -2.76 -9.38
C LEU A 34 7.47 -2.54 -10.21
N GLU A 35 8.18 -1.43 -10.00
CA GLU A 35 9.41 -1.12 -10.73
C GLU A 35 10.62 -1.92 -10.21
N ASN A 36 10.75 -2.08 -8.88
CA ASN A 36 11.97 -2.62 -8.26
C ASN A 36 11.83 -4.06 -7.76
N CYS A 37 10.61 -4.50 -7.47
CA CYS A 37 10.35 -5.74 -6.75
C CYS A 37 9.50 -6.76 -7.52
N GLN A 38 9.05 -6.44 -8.74
CA GLN A 38 8.18 -7.33 -9.51
C GLN A 38 8.82 -8.71 -9.75
N SER A 39 10.14 -8.81 -9.89
CA SER A 39 10.86 -10.09 -10.04
C SER A 39 10.73 -10.99 -8.80
N THR A 40 10.48 -10.43 -7.61
CA THR A 40 10.31 -11.21 -6.38
C THR A 40 9.01 -12.00 -6.34
N LEU A 41 8.03 -11.67 -7.20
CA LEU A 41 6.76 -12.38 -7.31
C LEU A 41 6.93 -13.81 -7.83
N THR A 42 8.06 -14.16 -8.43
CA THR A 42 8.35 -15.53 -8.88
C THR A 42 9.48 -16.18 -8.09
N LEU A 43 10.17 -15.42 -7.26
CA LEU A 43 11.33 -15.88 -6.51
C LEU A 43 10.92 -16.65 -5.25
N GLY A 44 11.63 -17.74 -4.96
CA GLY A 44 11.46 -18.54 -3.75
C GLY A 44 10.20 -19.43 -3.72
N VAL A 45 10.07 -20.19 -2.64
CA VAL A 45 8.90 -21.05 -2.39
C VAL A 45 7.70 -20.16 -2.03
N PRO A 46 6.51 -20.39 -2.63
CA PRO A 46 5.30 -19.66 -2.24
C PRO A 46 4.91 -20.04 -0.82
N TYR A 47 4.97 -19.06 0.08
CA TYR A 47 4.55 -19.16 1.47
C TYR A 47 3.85 -17.85 1.83
N PRO A 48 2.53 -17.75 1.59
CA PRO A 48 1.84 -16.46 1.57
C PRO A 48 1.85 -15.80 2.95
N ILE A 49 1.90 -14.47 2.95
CA ILE A 49 1.99 -13.64 4.14
C ILE A 49 1.04 -12.47 3.99
N CYS A 50 0.32 -12.12 5.06
CA CYS A 50 -0.42 -10.87 5.11
C CYS A 50 0.44 -9.79 5.76
N GLY A 51 0.71 -8.70 5.05
CA GLY A 51 1.38 -7.54 5.61
C GLY A 51 0.48 -6.74 6.56
N THR A 52 1.08 -5.94 7.43
CA THR A 52 0.37 -4.96 8.28
C THR A 52 -0.34 -3.87 7.49
N ASP A 53 -0.01 -3.73 6.21
CA ASP A 53 -0.67 -2.86 5.24
C ASP A 53 -1.87 -3.53 4.54
N ASN A 54 -2.29 -4.71 5.03
CA ASN A 54 -3.39 -5.52 4.49
C ASN A 54 -3.18 -5.99 3.03
N LYS A 55 -1.92 -6.12 2.60
CA LYS A 55 -1.56 -6.65 1.28
C LYS A 55 -1.06 -8.08 1.39
N PRO A 56 -1.49 -8.99 0.48
CA PRO A 56 -0.97 -10.34 0.41
C PRO A 56 0.40 -10.35 -0.29
N TYR A 57 1.41 -10.94 0.36
CA TYR A 57 2.74 -11.18 -0.19
C TYR A 57 2.91 -12.66 -0.47
N ARG A 58 3.63 -12.99 -1.55
CA ARG A 58 3.80 -14.39 -1.97
C ARG A 58 4.69 -15.16 -0.99
N ASN A 59 5.66 -14.47 -0.42
CA ASN A 59 6.60 -14.94 0.59
C ASN A 59 7.36 -13.77 1.21
N TRP A 60 8.26 -14.09 2.16
CA TRP A 60 9.06 -13.10 2.88
C TRP A 60 9.93 -12.26 1.94
N ILE A 61 10.43 -12.82 0.84
CA ILE A 61 11.26 -12.09 -0.13
C ILE A 61 10.47 -10.94 -0.76
N SER A 62 9.23 -11.21 -1.18
CA SER A 62 8.36 -10.16 -1.73
C SER A 62 7.96 -9.10 -0.68
N LEU A 63 7.78 -9.50 0.58
CA LEU A 63 7.50 -8.57 1.68
C LEU A 63 8.71 -7.68 1.99
N ASP A 64 9.90 -8.28 2.08
CA ASP A 64 11.15 -7.57 2.35
C ASP A 64 11.48 -6.57 1.25
N CYS A 65 11.20 -6.92 -0.01
CA CYS A 65 11.37 -5.99 -1.11
C CYS A 65 10.37 -4.83 -1.03
N ALA A 66 9.09 -5.09 -0.72
CA ALA A 66 8.12 -4.02 -0.50
C ALA A 66 8.52 -3.08 0.65
N ASN A 67 9.18 -3.61 1.68
CA ASN A 67 9.75 -2.81 2.77
C ASN A 67 10.84 -1.84 2.31
N VAL A 68 11.60 -2.13 1.24
CA VAL A 68 12.57 -1.19 0.67
C VAL A 68 11.85 0.08 0.21
N CYS A 69 10.72 -0.10 -0.50
CA CYS A 69 9.88 1.02 -0.94
C CYS A 69 9.17 1.71 0.22
N ALA A 70 8.61 0.95 1.17
CA ALA A 70 7.91 1.52 2.33
C ALA A 70 8.82 2.43 3.18
N LYS A 71 10.08 2.00 3.38
CA LYS A 71 11.07 2.74 4.16
C LYS A 71 11.44 4.09 3.58
N GLN A 72 11.36 4.27 2.25
CA GLN A 72 11.59 5.57 1.61
C GLN A 72 10.62 6.64 2.10
N TYR A 73 9.44 6.23 2.57
CA TYR A 73 8.38 7.10 3.06
C TYR A 73 8.16 6.99 4.58
N GLY A 74 9.09 6.34 5.31
CA GLY A 74 9.01 6.20 6.76
C GLY A 74 8.03 5.12 7.26
N PHE A 75 7.63 4.18 6.41
CA PHE A 75 6.77 3.05 6.79
C PHE A 75 7.56 1.75 6.94
N GLU A 76 7.01 0.85 7.77
CA GLU A 76 7.50 -0.52 7.93
C GLU A 76 6.32 -1.49 7.82
N ILE A 77 6.47 -2.47 6.93
CA ILE A 77 5.49 -3.53 6.68
C ILE A 77 5.97 -4.76 7.42
N ARG A 78 5.18 -5.22 8.40
CA ARG A 78 5.49 -6.46 9.14
C ARG A 78 4.55 -7.57 8.67
N GLY A 79 4.98 -8.82 8.79
CA GLY A 79 4.08 -9.96 8.61
C GLY A 79 3.09 -10.02 9.77
N ASN A 80 1.82 -9.78 9.50
CA ASN A 80 0.74 -9.80 10.49
C ASN A 80 0.16 -11.22 10.67
N PHE A 81 0.16 -12.05 9.61
CA PHE A 81 -0.42 -13.40 9.64
C PHE A 81 0.39 -14.39 8.78
N LYS A 82 0.53 -15.64 9.25
CA LYS A 82 1.05 -16.76 8.44
C LYS A 82 -0.05 -17.22 7.49
N GLY A 83 0.02 -16.79 6.23
CA GLY A 83 -1.01 -17.01 5.22
C GLY A 83 -1.40 -15.72 4.50
N SER A 84 -2.21 -15.84 3.44
CA SER A 84 -2.72 -14.66 2.71
C SER A 84 -3.69 -13.84 3.57
N CYS A 85 -3.90 -12.58 3.24
CA CYS A 85 -4.84 -11.73 3.97
C CYS A 85 -6.29 -12.25 3.87
N PRO A 86 -7.04 -12.33 4.99
CA PRO A 86 -8.45 -12.75 4.97
C PRO A 86 -9.31 -11.88 4.04
N GLY A 87 -10.16 -12.52 3.22
CA GLY A 87 -11.06 -11.81 2.30
C GLY A 87 -10.37 -11.06 1.15
N LYS A 88 -9.07 -11.30 0.91
CA LYS A 88 -8.32 -10.76 -0.23
C LYS A 88 -7.97 -11.87 -1.21
N ALA A 89 -7.73 -11.47 -2.46
CA ALA A 89 -7.15 -12.38 -3.45
C ALA A 89 -5.76 -12.86 -3.01
N ASN A 90 -5.27 -13.95 -3.61
CA ASN A 90 -3.90 -14.40 -3.39
C ASN A 90 -2.87 -13.38 -3.93
N ALA A 91 -1.64 -13.48 -3.46
CA ALA A 91 -0.58 -12.52 -3.78
C ALA A 91 -0.31 -12.41 -5.29
N ASP A 92 -0.24 -13.54 -6.00
CA ASP A 92 0.04 -13.56 -7.44
C ASP A 92 -1.03 -12.79 -8.23
N TYR A 93 -2.32 -13.07 -7.96
CA TYR A 93 -3.43 -12.34 -8.56
C TYR A 93 -3.41 -10.86 -8.16
N TYR A 94 -3.15 -10.56 -6.89
CA TYR A 94 -3.18 -9.20 -6.35
C TYR A 94 -2.15 -8.30 -7.04
N TRP A 95 -0.89 -8.75 -7.14
CA TRP A 95 0.20 -7.97 -7.73
C TRP A 95 0.16 -7.96 -9.27
N SER A 96 -0.27 -9.05 -9.92
CA SER A 96 -0.41 -9.10 -11.38
C SER A 96 -1.55 -8.22 -11.91
N ASN A 97 -2.65 -8.06 -11.16
CA ASN A 97 -3.84 -7.31 -11.61
C ASN A 97 -3.93 -5.88 -11.08
N ARG A 98 -2.98 -5.41 -10.26
CA ARG A 98 -2.97 -4.02 -9.77
C ARG A 98 -2.82 -2.97 -10.85
N LYS A 99 -2.18 -3.31 -11.98
CA LYS A 99 -2.18 -2.43 -13.16
C LYS A 99 -3.61 -2.11 -13.64
N ILE A 100 -4.59 -2.97 -13.34
CA ILE A 100 -6.02 -2.76 -13.62
C ILE A 100 -6.69 -1.91 -12.53
N ILE A 101 -6.35 -2.08 -11.25
CA ILE A 101 -6.94 -1.30 -10.14
C ILE A 101 -6.59 0.19 -10.23
N HIS A 102 -5.36 0.53 -10.65
CA HIS A 102 -4.97 1.93 -10.89
C HIS A 102 -5.70 2.57 -12.09
N ALA A 103 -6.26 1.78 -13.02
CA ALA A 103 -7.11 2.29 -14.10
C ALA A 103 -8.54 2.62 -13.62
N TYR A 104 -8.97 2.07 -12.48
CA TYR A 104 -10.29 2.34 -11.90
C TYR A 104 -10.31 3.45 -10.85
N GLN A 105 -9.16 3.80 -10.26
CA GLN A 105 -9.06 4.87 -9.24
C GLN A 105 -8.82 6.27 -9.82
N GLY A 106 -8.83 6.41 -11.15
CA GLY A 106 -8.72 7.69 -11.88
C GLY A 106 -10.01 8.15 -12.57
N LYS A 107 -11.20 7.80 -12.04
CA LYS A 107 -12.49 8.33 -12.50
C LYS A 107 -13.27 8.97 -11.35
#